data_AF-A0A7C5KLC2-F1
#
_entry.id   AF-A0A7C5KLC2-F1
#
_cell.length_a   1.000
_cell.length_b   1.000
_cell.length_c   1.000
_cell.angle_alpha   90.00
_cell.angle_beta   90.00
_cell.angle_gamma   90.00
#
_symmetry.space_group_name_H-M   'P 1'
#
loop_
_entity.id
_entity.type
_entity.pdbx_description
1 polymer ?
#
loop_
_entity_poly.entity_id
_entity_poly.type
_entity_poly.pdbx_seq_one_letter_code
_entity_poly.pdbx_strand_id
1 'polypeptide(L)'
;MGRLSRPAGDLGPAGGVSAGDDRRRGAGHPGRAASRDRNRHRALGHRAGADGGLRGAPAAGAGGPDGGLLRHLPRLCPWRRAARLSLAADLQPGLRGVHRAAAFGGHRPGTAHALACGPAPGTGGRRGDRRHRRCLPGRRAVRLLLFGALALAPGLAWAHSPIEGLGIFFNGILHPLFVPTQLLLVLALGLLLGQHGLKDKVLVVLAYLAGLLAGLALAANGQVLRSPAFQEGTLLVLGLQVALLVVIALPQPRWLLGGIALAAGVLLGLDSAQADLTGRARFTALFGSGVSLYLLLLYPAALAESAAGHRWLAIGVRILGSWISAATLLVLALQFAPRPLKPAPEAPATPAGPRTSTAPPR
;
A
#
# COMPACT_ATOMS: atom_id res chain seq x y z
N MET A 1 -48.55 -14.44 26.71
CA MET A 1 -47.83 -15.57 27.36
C MET A 1 -46.46 -15.67 26.69
N GLY A 2 -45.29 -15.62 27.31
CA GLY A 2 -44.83 -15.29 28.66
C GLY A 2 -43.34 -14.94 28.51
N ARG A 3 -42.91 -13.82 29.10
CA ARG A 3 -41.51 -13.38 29.12
C ARG A 3 -40.72 -14.25 30.11
N LEU A 4 -39.50 -14.64 29.77
CA LEU A 4 -38.50 -15.08 30.74
C LEU A 4 -37.22 -14.24 30.57
N SER A 5 -37.02 -13.36 31.55
CA SER A 5 -35.81 -12.58 31.79
C SER A 5 -34.73 -13.48 32.37
N ARG A 6 -33.49 -13.40 31.85
CA ARG A 6 -32.32 -13.97 32.52
C ARG A 6 -31.63 -12.87 33.37
N PRO A 7 -31.27 -13.17 34.63
CA PRO A 7 -30.63 -12.20 35.52
C PRO A 7 -29.14 -12.02 35.21
N ALA A 8 -28.65 -10.82 35.52
CA ALA A 8 -27.25 -10.43 35.50
C ALA A 8 -26.46 -11.19 36.58
N GLY A 9 -25.32 -11.76 36.19
CA GLY A 9 -24.34 -12.33 37.09
C GLY A 9 -23.32 -11.28 37.50
N ASP A 10 -23.35 -10.94 38.78
CA ASP A 10 -22.40 -10.11 39.51
C ASP A 10 -21.19 -10.99 39.89
N LEU A 11 -19.98 -10.64 39.44
CA LEU A 11 -18.73 -11.24 39.94
C LEU A 11 -17.77 -10.10 40.26
N GLY A 12 -17.49 -9.99 41.55
CA GLY A 12 -16.81 -8.88 42.20
C GLY A 12 -15.28 -8.78 41.99
N PRO A 13 -14.62 -7.95 42.81
CA PRO A 13 -13.29 -7.42 42.53
C PRO A 13 -12.13 -8.12 43.27
N ALA A 14 -10.92 -7.83 42.76
CA ALA A 14 -9.63 -7.72 43.44
C ALA A 14 -8.80 -8.97 43.79
N GLY A 15 -7.48 -8.82 43.56
CA GLY A 15 -6.38 -9.65 44.05
C GLY A 15 -5.39 -9.95 42.92
N GLY A 16 -4.10 -9.65 42.98
CA GLY A 16 -3.25 -9.03 43.99
C GLY A 16 -1.89 -8.75 43.34
N VAL A 17 -1.23 -7.70 43.82
CA VAL A 17 0.15 -7.35 43.49
C VAL A 17 1.07 -8.43 44.09
N SER A 18 1.98 -9.00 43.29
CA SER A 18 3.12 -9.73 43.82
C SER A 18 4.37 -8.85 43.76
N ALA A 19 4.89 -8.55 44.95
CA ALA A 19 6.20 -7.97 45.20
C ALA A 19 7.21 -9.10 45.44
N GLY A 20 8.45 -8.90 45.03
CA GLY A 20 9.59 -9.78 45.31
C GLY A 20 10.37 -10.08 44.04
N ASP A 21 11.34 -9.23 43.69
CA ASP A 21 12.76 -9.43 44.01
C ASP A 21 13.36 -10.63 43.26
N ASP A 22 14.15 -10.34 42.23
CA ASP A 22 15.53 -10.81 42.27
C ASP A 22 16.50 -9.86 41.55
N ARG A 23 17.47 -9.44 42.34
CA ARG A 23 18.62 -8.64 41.94
C ARG A 23 19.65 -9.58 41.32
N ARG A 24 20.32 -9.18 40.25
CA ARG A 24 21.78 -8.87 40.20
C ARG A 24 22.40 -9.08 38.81
N ARG A 25 23.17 -8.05 38.46
CA ARG A 25 24.49 -8.04 37.81
C ARG A 25 24.56 -8.30 36.30
N GLY A 26 24.96 -7.24 35.61
CA GLY A 26 25.49 -7.28 34.26
C GLY A 26 25.87 -5.89 33.76
N ALA A 27 26.86 -5.27 34.41
CA ALA A 27 27.48 -4.04 33.90
C ALA A 27 28.26 -4.36 32.62
N GLY A 28 27.84 -3.78 31.49
CA GLY A 28 28.58 -3.73 30.25
C GLY A 28 28.48 -2.33 29.67
N HIS A 29 29.47 -1.49 29.98
CA HIS A 29 29.61 -0.16 29.37
C HIS A 29 30.03 -0.27 27.89
N PRO A 30 29.69 0.72 27.05
CA PRO A 30 29.66 0.61 25.60
C PRO A 30 31.04 0.78 24.97
N GLY A 31 31.42 -0.19 24.14
CA GLY A 31 32.52 -0.05 23.19
C GLY A 31 32.19 1.02 22.15
N ARG A 32 33.01 2.07 22.14
CA ARG A 32 33.09 3.07 21.07
C ARG A 32 33.41 2.35 19.75
N ALA A 33 32.45 2.31 18.82
CA ALA A 33 32.72 1.96 17.43
C ALA A 33 33.12 3.23 16.68
N ALA A 34 34.38 3.25 16.23
CA ALA A 34 34.98 4.29 15.42
C ALA A 34 34.29 4.43 14.07
N SER A 35 34.10 5.69 13.65
CA SER A 35 33.75 6.09 12.30
C SER A 35 34.79 5.57 11.30
N ARG A 36 34.38 4.62 10.44
CA ARG A 36 35.14 4.26 9.23
C ARG A 36 34.97 5.37 8.19
N ASP A 37 35.86 6.34 8.30
CA ASP A 37 36.23 7.27 7.24
C ASP A 37 36.87 6.48 6.08
N ARG A 38 36.26 6.53 4.90
CA ARG A 38 36.85 6.02 3.64
C ARG A 38 37.30 7.23 2.82
N ASN A 39 38.41 7.83 3.22
CA ASN A 39 39.19 8.73 2.38
C ASN A 39 40.46 8.01 1.89
N ARG A 40 40.38 7.48 0.66
CA ARG A 40 41.52 7.32 -0.25
C ARG A 40 41.44 8.57 -1.13
N HIS A 41 42.42 9.46 -1.21
CA HIS A 41 43.77 9.23 -1.72
C HIS A 41 44.77 10.20 -1.11
N ARG A 42 45.95 9.65 -0.80
CA ARG A 42 47.16 10.33 -0.35
C ARG A 42 47.95 10.76 -1.60
N ALA A 43 48.35 12.02 -1.67
CA ALA A 43 49.58 12.43 -2.36
C ALA A 43 50.49 13.07 -1.31
N LEU A 44 51.71 12.55 -1.24
CA LEU A 44 52.77 12.89 -0.30
C LEU A 44 53.38 14.24 -0.67
N GLY A 45 53.72 15.05 0.34
CA GLY A 45 54.47 16.29 0.12
C GLY A 45 54.91 16.98 1.40
N HIS A 46 56.18 16.76 1.73
CA HIS A 46 57.11 17.62 2.49
C HIS A 46 57.04 17.79 4.02
N ARG A 47 58.17 17.36 4.63
CA ARG A 47 58.74 17.72 5.93
C ARG A 47 59.04 19.21 6.06
N ALA A 48 58.88 19.76 7.27
CA ALA A 48 59.89 20.54 8.04
C ALA A 48 59.27 21.03 9.37
N GLY A 49 59.79 20.60 10.53
CA GLY A 49 60.34 21.49 11.57
C GLY A 49 59.58 21.22 12.89
N ALA A 50 60.17 20.64 13.93
CA ALA A 50 61.18 21.14 14.88
C ALA A 50 60.59 22.06 15.98
N ASP A 51 60.97 21.73 17.23
CA ASP A 51 60.83 22.46 18.51
C ASP A 51 59.44 22.40 19.17
N GLY A 52 59.24 22.17 20.47
CA GLY A 52 60.05 21.92 21.68
C GLY A 52 59.01 21.70 22.80
N GLY A 53 59.16 20.80 23.77
CA GLY A 53 59.89 21.02 25.01
C GLY A 53 59.02 20.72 26.25
N LEU A 54 59.65 20.07 27.24
CA LEU A 54 59.39 20.07 28.70
C LEU A 54 58.15 19.30 29.24
N ARG A 55 58.35 18.18 29.94
CA ARG A 55 58.65 17.99 31.40
C ARG A 55 57.45 18.30 32.32
N GLY A 56 57.00 17.30 33.06
CA GLY A 56 56.16 17.47 34.27
C GLY A 56 55.53 16.18 34.76
N ALA A 57 56.08 15.63 35.86
CA ALA A 57 55.67 14.42 36.57
C ALA A 57 54.39 14.64 37.43
N PRO A 58 53.82 13.58 38.06
CA PRO A 58 52.47 13.60 38.62
C PRO A 58 52.46 14.05 40.08
N ALA A 59 51.37 14.71 40.50
CA ALA A 59 51.07 14.96 41.90
C ALA A 59 49.69 14.41 42.26
N ALA A 60 49.69 13.53 43.26
CA ALA A 60 48.53 13.09 44.00
C ALA A 60 48.05 14.20 44.96
N GLY A 61 46.77 14.17 45.33
CA GLY A 61 46.32 14.74 46.59
C GLY A 61 44.96 15.45 46.57
N ALA A 62 44.16 15.10 47.58
CA ALA A 62 42.96 15.78 48.10
C ALA A 62 41.71 15.74 47.19
N GLY A 63 40.54 15.31 47.64
CA GLY A 63 39.97 15.37 48.99
C GLY A 63 38.89 16.44 49.02
N GLY A 64 37.62 16.07 49.21
CA GLY A 64 36.56 17.01 49.57
C GLY A 64 35.14 16.60 49.14
N PRO A 65 34.10 16.99 49.90
CA PRO A 65 32.90 16.18 50.12
C PRO A 65 31.62 16.74 49.50
N ASP A 66 30.58 15.92 49.58
CA ASP A 66 29.14 16.24 49.70
C ASP A 66 28.60 17.53 49.05
N GLY A 67 27.83 17.32 47.99
CA GLY A 67 26.93 18.31 47.42
C GLY A 67 25.67 17.64 46.89
N GLY A 68 24.71 17.36 47.77
CA GLY A 68 23.38 16.94 47.39
C GLY A 68 22.68 18.00 46.55
N LEU A 69 22.06 17.59 45.44
CA LEU A 69 21.02 18.37 44.80
C LEU A 69 20.02 17.45 44.09
N LEU A 70 18.94 17.13 44.80
CA LEU A 70 17.68 16.65 44.23
C LEU A 70 17.18 17.68 43.20
N ARG A 71 17.38 17.41 41.90
CA ARG A 71 16.65 18.10 40.83
C ARG A 71 16.31 17.13 39.71
N HIS A 72 15.09 17.33 39.19
CA HIS A 72 14.52 16.81 37.94
C HIS A 72 13.51 15.65 38.08
N LEU A 73 12.34 16.01 38.61
CA LEU A 73 11.06 15.47 38.12
C LEU A 73 10.86 15.93 36.65
N PRO A 74 10.47 15.05 35.72
CA PRO A 74 10.11 15.46 34.37
C PRO A 74 8.76 16.19 34.36
N ARG A 75 8.77 17.39 33.77
CA ARG A 75 7.59 18.20 33.50
C ARG A 75 6.63 17.43 32.58
N LEU A 76 5.42 17.17 33.06
CA LEU A 76 4.27 16.80 32.25
C LEU A 76 3.88 18.01 31.38
N CYS A 77 3.99 17.87 30.06
CA CYS A 77 3.47 18.84 29.11
C CYS A 77 1.93 18.76 29.07
N PRO A 78 1.18 19.82 29.39
CA PRO A 78 -0.26 19.82 29.25
C PRO A 78 -0.62 19.89 27.76
N TRP A 79 -1.24 18.81 27.29
CA TRP A 79 -1.87 18.71 25.99
C TRP A 79 -3.11 19.63 25.99
N ARG A 80 -2.97 20.85 25.44
CA ARG A 80 -4.08 21.74 25.12
C ARG A 80 -3.93 22.26 23.69
N ARG A 81 -4.79 21.76 22.81
CA ARG A 81 -5.55 22.57 21.84
C ARG A 81 -6.72 21.77 21.29
N ALA A 82 -7.86 21.95 21.95
CA ALA A 82 -9.16 21.78 21.33
C ALA A 82 -9.30 22.90 20.27
N ALA A 83 -9.46 22.51 19.01
CA ALA A 83 -9.86 23.45 17.96
C ALA A 83 -11.38 23.66 18.07
N ARG A 84 -11.77 24.90 18.38
CA ARG A 84 -13.14 25.38 18.26
C ARG A 84 -13.54 25.34 16.79
N LEU A 85 -14.61 24.63 16.49
CA LEU A 85 -15.42 24.82 15.29
C LEU A 85 -16.01 26.23 15.35
N SER A 86 -15.62 27.08 14.41
CA SER A 86 -16.33 28.31 14.08
C SER A 86 -16.86 28.14 12.66
N LEU A 87 -18.19 28.04 12.61
CA LEU A 87 -19.01 28.12 11.42
C LEU A 87 -18.92 29.57 10.90
N ALA A 88 -18.62 29.75 9.62
CA ALA A 88 -18.89 30.99 8.90
C ALA A 88 -19.32 30.63 7.48
N ALA A 89 -20.61 30.83 7.24
CA ALA A 89 -21.14 31.02 5.90
C ALA A 89 -20.68 32.38 5.37
N ASP A 90 -20.42 32.42 4.07
CA ASP A 90 -20.74 33.47 3.11
C ASP A 90 -19.62 33.86 2.13
N LEU A 91 -20.05 33.85 0.85
CA LEU A 91 -19.64 34.72 -0.24
C LEU A 91 -18.17 34.66 -0.69
N GLN A 92 -17.93 33.90 -1.76
CA GLN A 92 -16.79 34.12 -2.66
C GLN A 92 -17.23 34.97 -3.87
N PRO A 93 -16.78 36.23 -3.95
CA PRO A 93 -16.52 36.89 -5.21
C PRO A 93 -15.03 37.19 -5.36
N GLY A 94 -14.48 36.92 -6.54
CA GLY A 94 -13.30 37.65 -7.02
C GLY A 94 -11.99 36.89 -7.06
N LEU A 95 -11.82 36.12 -8.12
CA LEU A 95 -10.52 35.86 -8.74
C LEU A 95 -9.89 37.18 -9.20
N ARG A 96 -8.95 37.74 -8.42
CA ARG A 96 -7.92 38.67 -8.91
C ARG A 96 -6.64 38.54 -8.08
N GLY A 97 -5.51 38.66 -8.77
CA GLY A 97 -4.35 39.33 -8.21
C GLY A 97 -3.18 38.43 -7.82
N VAL A 98 -2.34 38.15 -8.83
CA VAL A 98 -0.90 37.97 -8.68
C VAL A 98 -0.32 38.99 -7.69
N HIS A 99 0.21 38.58 -6.54
CA HIS A 99 1.32 39.29 -5.88
C HIS A 99 2.22 38.34 -5.10
N ARG A 100 3.48 38.37 -5.54
CA ARG A 100 4.67 37.69 -5.02
C ARG A 100 5.03 38.30 -3.66
N ALA A 101 5.12 37.48 -2.61
CA ALA A 101 5.54 37.94 -1.29
C ALA A 101 7.01 38.39 -1.29
N ALA A 102 7.24 39.57 -0.74
CA ALA A 102 8.54 40.18 -0.50
C ALA A 102 9.31 39.47 0.61
N ALA A 103 10.63 39.41 0.47
CA ALA A 103 11.55 38.88 1.46
C ALA A 103 11.65 39.83 2.68
N PHE A 104 11.62 39.25 3.87
CA PHE A 104 11.90 39.94 5.13
C PHE A 104 13.38 40.36 5.18
N GLY A 105 13.63 41.67 5.16
CA GLY A 105 14.92 42.27 5.48
C GLY A 105 15.10 42.38 6.99
N GLY A 106 16.06 41.63 7.53
CA GLY A 106 16.55 41.81 8.90
C GLY A 106 17.63 42.87 8.94
N HIS A 107 17.36 43.98 9.61
CA HIS A 107 18.34 45.02 9.95
C HIS A 107 19.37 44.51 10.96
N ARG A 108 20.66 44.71 10.67
CA ARG A 108 21.74 44.76 11.68
C ARG A 108 22.39 46.14 11.60
N PRO A 109 22.43 46.93 12.69
CA PRO A 109 23.32 48.07 12.80
C PRO A 109 24.67 47.60 13.34
N GLY A 110 25.76 47.95 12.66
CA GLY A 110 27.11 47.55 13.03
C GLY A 110 28.15 48.55 12.53
N THR A 111 28.34 49.60 13.33
CA THR A 111 29.56 50.38 13.57
C THR A 111 30.48 50.74 12.41
N ALA A 112 30.61 52.05 12.22
CA ALA A 112 31.59 52.74 11.41
C ALA A 112 33.03 52.44 11.83
N HIS A 113 33.87 52.08 10.85
CA HIS A 113 35.26 52.51 10.81
C HIS A 113 35.61 52.93 9.39
N ALA A 114 36.32 54.04 9.32
CA ALA A 114 36.62 54.80 8.11
C ALA A 114 37.99 54.42 7.52
N LEU A 115 38.12 54.74 6.23
CA LEU A 115 39.35 54.96 5.46
C LEU A 115 40.11 53.73 4.95
N ALA A 116 39.90 53.42 3.67
CA ALA A 116 40.98 53.45 2.67
C ALA A 116 40.38 53.49 1.27
N CYS A 117 40.73 54.53 0.51
CA CYS A 117 40.38 54.70 -0.90
C CYS A 117 41.09 53.65 -1.77
N GLY A 118 40.34 52.95 -2.61
CA GLY A 118 40.86 52.12 -3.70
C GLY A 118 40.10 52.43 -4.99
N PRO A 119 40.78 52.59 -6.14
CA PRO A 119 40.16 53.09 -7.36
C PRO A 119 39.47 51.99 -8.18
N ALA A 120 38.35 52.43 -8.76
CA ALA A 120 37.82 52.08 -10.09
C ALA A 120 37.16 50.69 -10.35
N PRO A 121 36.27 50.65 -11.37
CA PRO A 121 35.18 49.69 -11.48
C PRO A 121 35.50 48.55 -12.45
N GLY A 122 35.23 47.31 -12.01
CA GLY A 122 35.27 46.11 -12.85
C GLY A 122 33.86 45.69 -13.27
N THR A 123 33.29 46.37 -14.27
CA THR A 123 32.12 45.89 -15.02
C THR A 123 32.55 44.78 -15.99
N GLY A 124 32.59 43.53 -15.51
CA GLY A 124 32.67 42.33 -16.35
C GLY A 124 31.54 41.39 -15.95
N GLY A 125 30.43 41.24 -16.65
CA GLY A 125 30.38 41.00 -18.09
C GLY A 125 30.72 39.53 -18.37
N ARG A 126 29.80 38.61 -18.02
CA ARG A 126 29.68 37.29 -18.69
C ARG A 126 28.27 36.73 -18.52
N ARG A 127 27.38 37.29 -19.35
CA ARG A 127 26.28 36.55 -19.97
C ARG A 127 26.89 35.43 -20.84
N GLY A 128 26.25 34.26 -20.82
CA GLY A 128 26.64 33.06 -21.57
C GLY A 128 26.88 31.94 -20.57
N ASP A 129 26.09 30.87 -20.46
CA ASP A 129 25.55 30.10 -21.56
C ASP A 129 24.31 29.31 -21.09
N ARG A 130 23.12 29.74 -21.53
CA ARG A 130 21.86 29.00 -21.38
C ARG A 130 21.17 28.89 -22.73
N ARG A 131 21.88 28.43 -23.76
CA ARG A 131 21.28 28.08 -25.04
C ARG A 131 21.99 26.90 -25.66
N HIS A 132 21.57 25.68 -25.27
CA HIS A 132 21.43 24.51 -26.16
C HIS A 132 21.14 23.21 -25.40
N ARG A 133 20.13 23.20 -24.52
CA ARG A 133 19.32 21.98 -24.43
C ARG A 133 18.34 22.01 -25.58
N ARG A 134 18.86 21.72 -26.78
CA ARG A 134 18.02 21.36 -27.92
C ARG A 134 17.14 20.23 -27.44
N CYS A 135 15.85 20.54 -27.30
CA CYS A 135 14.81 19.54 -27.24
C CYS A 135 15.16 18.49 -28.31
N LEU A 136 15.35 17.24 -27.90
CA LEU A 136 15.37 16.11 -28.80
C LEU A 136 13.90 15.70 -28.98
N PRO A 137 13.15 16.28 -29.95
CA PRO A 137 11.78 15.83 -30.24
C PRO A 137 11.74 14.35 -30.64
N GLY A 138 12.89 13.76 -30.99
CA GLY A 138 13.03 12.37 -31.38
C GLY A 138 12.57 11.36 -30.33
N ARG A 139 12.76 11.57 -29.01
CA ARG A 139 12.39 10.52 -28.04
C ARG A 139 10.87 10.35 -27.86
N ARG A 140 10.09 11.43 -27.98
CA ARG A 140 8.62 11.34 -27.94
C ARG A 140 8.06 10.86 -29.27
N ALA A 141 8.62 11.34 -30.39
CA ALA A 141 8.25 10.89 -31.72
C ALA A 141 8.53 9.38 -31.90
N VAL A 142 9.72 8.90 -31.53
CA VAL A 142 10.08 7.46 -31.58
C VAL A 142 9.18 6.62 -30.68
N ARG A 143 8.81 7.10 -29.48
CA ARG A 143 7.86 6.37 -28.62
C ARG A 143 6.46 6.32 -29.22
N LEU A 144 5.97 7.40 -29.82
CA LEU A 144 4.66 7.45 -30.47
C LEU A 144 4.64 6.63 -31.77
N LEU A 145 5.72 6.64 -32.54
CA LEU A 145 5.89 5.80 -33.73
C LEU A 145 5.98 4.31 -33.36
N LEU A 146 6.69 3.98 -32.29
CA LEU A 146 6.76 2.62 -31.76
C LEU A 146 5.40 2.16 -31.23
N PHE A 147 4.69 3.00 -30.48
CA PHE A 147 3.33 2.70 -29.99
C PHE A 147 2.34 2.57 -31.15
N GLY A 148 2.41 3.46 -32.15
CA GLY A 148 1.58 3.41 -33.34
C GLY A 148 1.88 2.17 -34.19
N ALA A 149 3.15 1.81 -34.37
CA ALA A 149 3.57 0.60 -35.07
C ALA A 149 3.14 -0.67 -34.33
N LEU A 150 3.21 -0.69 -32.99
CA LEU A 150 2.67 -1.80 -32.18
C LEU A 150 1.14 -1.87 -32.25
N ALA A 151 0.44 -0.73 -32.28
CA ALA A 151 -1.02 -0.68 -32.39
C ALA A 151 -1.53 -1.05 -33.79
N LEU A 152 -0.72 -0.82 -34.83
CA LEU A 152 -1.02 -1.14 -36.23
C LEU A 152 -0.60 -2.55 -36.64
N ALA A 153 -0.10 -3.37 -35.70
CA ALA A 153 0.26 -4.77 -35.93
C ALA A 153 -0.75 -5.78 -35.32
N PRO A 154 -2.09 -5.72 -35.60
CA PRO A 154 -3.01 -6.76 -35.15
C PRO A 154 -2.94 -8.04 -36.01
N GLY A 155 -2.04 -8.11 -37.00
CA GLY A 155 -2.12 -9.06 -38.12
C GLY A 155 -1.40 -10.40 -37.97
N LEU A 156 -0.66 -10.67 -36.89
CA LEU A 156 0.01 -11.96 -36.67
C LEU A 156 -0.22 -12.45 -35.24
N ALA A 157 -1.45 -12.35 -34.76
CA ALA A 157 -1.92 -13.13 -33.62
C ALA A 157 -2.00 -14.60 -34.05
N TRP A 158 -0.83 -15.25 -34.12
CA TRP A 158 -0.68 -16.69 -34.07
C TRP A 158 -1.18 -17.17 -32.70
N ALA A 159 -2.50 -17.17 -32.52
CA ALA A 159 -3.19 -17.57 -31.29
C ALA A 159 -3.21 -19.09 -31.08
N HIS A 160 -2.49 -19.85 -31.90
CA HIS A 160 -2.22 -21.26 -31.69
C HIS A 160 -0.78 -21.36 -31.19
N SER A 161 -0.59 -21.24 -29.87
CA SER A 161 0.71 -21.48 -29.25
C SER A 161 1.14 -22.93 -29.54
N PRO A 162 2.22 -23.19 -30.30
CA PRO A 162 2.66 -24.54 -30.67
C PRO A 162 3.23 -25.33 -29.49
N ILE A 163 3.36 -24.70 -28.31
CA ILE A 163 3.77 -25.36 -27.07
C ILE A 163 2.52 -25.84 -26.34
N GLU A 164 2.26 -27.13 -26.47
CA GLU A 164 1.21 -27.84 -25.74
C GLU A 164 1.38 -27.61 -24.23
N GLY A 165 0.37 -27.02 -23.58
CA GLY A 165 0.38 -26.67 -22.15
C GLY A 165 0.69 -25.21 -21.81
N LEU A 166 1.34 -24.44 -22.70
CA LEU A 166 1.60 -23.01 -22.46
C LEU A 166 0.27 -22.23 -22.36
N GLY A 167 -0.69 -22.55 -23.22
CA GLY A 167 -2.04 -21.96 -23.18
C GLY A 167 -2.76 -22.21 -21.85
N ILE A 168 -2.57 -23.37 -21.22
CA ILE A 168 -3.23 -23.73 -19.96
C ILE A 168 -2.61 -22.95 -18.79
N PHE A 169 -1.28 -22.82 -18.78
CA PHE A 169 -0.58 -21.99 -17.81
C PHE A 169 -0.97 -20.52 -17.92
N PHE A 170 -0.99 -19.96 -19.14
CA PHE A 170 -1.42 -18.58 -19.39
C PHE A 170 -2.88 -18.35 -19.04
N ASN A 171 -3.75 -19.32 -19.33
CA ASN A 171 -5.14 -19.28 -18.89
C ASN A 171 -5.23 -19.23 -17.36
N GLY A 172 -4.40 -20.02 -16.65
CA GLY A 172 -4.23 -19.94 -15.20
C GLY A 172 -3.80 -18.54 -14.74
N ILE A 173 -2.79 -17.94 -15.37
CA ILE A 173 -2.33 -16.57 -15.04
C ILE A 173 -3.44 -15.54 -15.23
N LEU A 174 -4.18 -15.62 -16.33
CA LEU A 174 -5.20 -14.64 -16.66
C LEU A 174 -6.51 -14.85 -15.88
N HIS A 175 -6.74 -16.05 -15.34
CA HIS A 175 -7.98 -16.38 -14.66
C HIS A 175 -8.33 -15.40 -13.52
N PRO A 176 -7.43 -15.07 -12.58
CA PRO A 176 -7.72 -14.08 -11.54
C PRO A 176 -8.01 -12.66 -12.04
N LEU A 177 -7.57 -12.30 -13.26
CA LEU A 177 -7.85 -11.00 -13.86
C LEU A 177 -9.26 -10.93 -14.45
N PHE A 178 -9.81 -12.08 -14.87
CA PHE A 178 -11.15 -12.17 -15.46
C PHE A 178 -12.24 -12.50 -14.44
N VAL A 179 -11.87 -12.88 -13.21
CA VAL A 179 -12.81 -13.08 -12.11
C VAL A 179 -12.84 -11.82 -11.23
N PRO A 180 -13.86 -10.94 -11.35
CA PRO A 180 -13.86 -9.65 -10.69
C PRO A 180 -13.76 -9.74 -9.16
N THR A 181 -14.32 -10.79 -8.56
CA THR A 181 -14.30 -11.01 -7.11
C THR A 181 -12.88 -11.27 -6.59
N GLN A 182 -12.10 -12.11 -7.28
CA GLN A 182 -10.69 -12.36 -6.96
C GLN A 182 -9.87 -11.08 -7.12
N LEU A 183 -10.07 -10.37 -8.22
CA LEU A 183 -9.36 -9.12 -8.52
C LEU A 183 -9.61 -8.04 -7.46
N LEU A 184 -10.87 -7.81 -7.09
CA LEU A 184 -11.21 -6.79 -6.09
C LEU A 184 -10.62 -7.13 -4.71
N LEU A 185 -10.70 -8.39 -4.28
CA LEU A 185 -10.14 -8.83 -2.99
C LEU A 185 -8.61 -8.70 -2.97
N VAL A 186 -7.91 -9.19 -4.01
CA VAL A 186 -6.44 -9.16 -4.02
C VAL A 186 -5.90 -7.73 -4.12
N LEU A 187 -6.57 -6.85 -4.88
CA LEU A 187 -6.22 -5.43 -4.94
C LEU A 187 -6.44 -4.75 -3.58
N ALA A 188 -7.60 -4.95 -2.95
CA ALA A 188 -7.88 -4.38 -1.63
C ALA A 188 -6.86 -4.86 -0.58
N LEU A 189 -6.55 -6.16 -0.58
CA LEU A 189 -5.59 -6.74 0.35
C LEU A 189 -4.19 -6.20 0.11
N GLY A 190 -3.75 -6.11 -1.13
CA GLY A 190 -2.45 -5.54 -1.47
C GLY A 190 -2.33 -4.08 -1.01
N LEU A 191 -3.34 -3.24 -1.28
CA LEU A 191 -3.36 -1.86 -0.77
C LEU A 191 -3.29 -1.82 0.76
N LEU A 192 -4.05 -2.68 1.46
CA LEU A 192 -4.05 -2.74 2.92
C LEU A 192 -2.66 -3.12 3.48
N LEU A 193 -1.99 -4.10 2.87
CA LEU A 193 -0.64 -4.50 3.28
C LEU A 193 0.38 -3.40 3.01
N GLY A 194 0.31 -2.74 1.84
CA GLY A 194 1.22 -1.66 1.48
C GLY A 194 1.10 -0.43 2.39
N GLN A 195 -0.12 -0.06 2.82
CA GLN A 195 -0.32 1.01 3.81
C GLN A 195 0.41 0.78 5.14
N HIS A 196 0.70 -0.48 5.45
CA HIS A 196 1.28 -0.90 6.71
C HIS A 196 2.78 -1.25 6.64
N GLY A 197 3.40 -1.11 5.46
CA GLY A 197 4.81 -1.44 5.18
C GLY A 197 5.05 -2.93 4.99
N LEU A 198 5.76 -3.31 3.93
CA LEU A 198 6.03 -4.72 3.60
C LEU A 198 7.21 -5.29 4.42
N LYS A 199 8.22 -4.46 4.67
CA LYS A 199 9.46 -4.89 5.35
C LYS A 199 9.22 -5.43 6.77
N ASP A 200 8.35 -4.77 7.52
CA ASP A 200 8.04 -5.15 8.90
C ASP A 200 6.97 -6.25 9.01
N LYS A 201 6.38 -6.64 7.86
CA LYS A 201 5.22 -7.54 7.80
C LYS A 201 5.41 -8.71 6.84
N VAL A 202 6.66 -9.16 6.65
CA VAL A 202 6.98 -10.39 5.91
C VAL A 202 6.14 -11.57 6.39
N LEU A 203 5.92 -11.72 7.71
CA LEU A 203 5.08 -12.77 8.27
C LEU A 203 3.62 -12.74 7.76
N VAL A 204 3.08 -11.55 7.46
CA VAL A 204 1.71 -11.42 6.93
C VAL A 204 1.66 -11.87 5.46
N VAL A 205 2.68 -11.54 4.68
CA VAL A 205 2.81 -12.02 3.28
C VAL A 205 3.02 -13.54 3.27
N LEU A 206 3.81 -14.09 4.19
CA LEU A 206 3.95 -15.53 4.36
C LEU A 206 2.64 -16.20 4.79
N ALA A 207 1.85 -15.56 5.65
CA ALA A 207 0.52 -16.07 6.01
C ALA A 207 -0.42 -16.11 4.80
N TYR A 208 -0.42 -15.07 3.96
CA TYR A 208 -1.14 -15.08 2.68
C TYR A 208 -0.68 -16.23 1.78
N LEU A 209 0.63 -16.39 1.58
CA LEU A 209 1.19 -17.45 0.75
C LEU A 209 0.85 -18.85 1.28
N ALA A 210 0.97 -19.06 2.59
CA ALA A 210 0.59 -20.32 3.22
C ALA A 210 -0.90 -20.62 3.01
N GLY A 211 -1.76 -19.61 3.18
CA GLY A 211 -3.20 -19.73 2.91
C GLY A 211 -3.48 -20.03 1.44
N LEU A 212 -2.82 -19.33 0.52
CA LEU A 212 -2.96 -19.53 -0.92
C LEU A 212 -2.55 -20.94 -1.34
N LEU A 213 -1.39 -21.42 -0.87
CA LEU A 213 -0.93 -22.78 -1.15
C LEU A 213 -1.88 -23.84 -0.56
N ALA A 214 -2.38 -23.62 0.66
CA ALA A 214 -3.38 -24.50 1.27
C ALA A 214 -4.68 -24.52 0.46
N GLY A 215 -5.19 -23.35 0.05
CA GLY A 215 -6.39 -23.25 -0.79
C GLY A 215 -6.21 -23.92 -2.16
N LEU A 216 -5.07 -23.70 -2.83
CA LEU A 216 -4.73 -24.33 -4.10
C LEU A 216 -4.57 -25.86 -3.96
N ALA A 217 -3.99 -26.34 -2.86
CA ALA A 217 -3.88 -27.76 -2.58
C ALA A 217 -5.26 -28.40 -2.36
N LEU A 218 -6.14 -27.75 -1.57
CA LEU A 218 -7.51 -28.21 -1.38
C LEU A 218 -8.29 -28.21 -2.71
N ALA A 219 -8.15 -27.14 -3.50
CA ALA A 219 -8.69 -27.04 -4.85
C ALA A 219 -8.19 -28.16 -5.76
N ALA A 220 -6.89 -28.48 -5.75
CA ALA A 220 -6.32 -29.55 -6.57
C ALA A 220 -6.92 -30.93 -6.23
N ASN A 221 -7.24 -31.17 -4.96
CA ASN A 221 -7.86 -32.40 -4.47
C ASN A 221 -9.38 -32.46 -4.71
N GLY A 222 -9.96 -31.49 -5.43
CA GLY A 222 -11.39 -31.46 -5.71
C GLY A 222 -12.27 -31.13 -4.50
N GLN A 223 -11.68 -30.63 -3.40
CA GLN A 223 -12.47 -30.22 -2.25
C GLN A 223 -13.14 -28.88 -2.53
N VAL A 224 -14.44 -28.95 -2.78
CA VAL A 224 -15.31 -27.77 -2.86
C VAL A 224 -16.00 -27.63 -1.51
N LEU A 225 -15.57 -26.65 -0.71
CA LEU A 225 -16.05 -26.50 0.66
C LEU A 225 -17.55 -26.19 0.72
N ARG A 226 -18.11 -25.45 -0.26
CA ARG A 226 -19.52 -25.00 -0.30
C ARG A 226 -20.00 -24.71 -1.72
N SER A 227 -21.29 -24.37 -1.88
CA SER A 227 -21.86 -23.95 -3.16
C SER A 227 -21.10 -22.74 -3.75
N PRO A 228 -20.95 -22.65 -5.09
CA PRO A 228 -20.21 -21.56 -5.74
C PRO A 228 -20.71 -20.16 -5.35
N ALA A 229 -22.04 -19.99 -5.25
CA ALA A 229 -22.65 -18.73 -4.85
C ALA A 229 -22.26 -18.30 -3.42
N PHE A 230 -22.16 -19.26 -2.49
CA PHE A 230 -21.74 -18.96 -1.13
C PHE A 230 -20.26 -18.53 -1.09
N GLN A 231 -19.41 -19.20 -1.86
CA GLN A 231 -17.99 -18.89 -1.95
C GLN A 231 -17.76 -17.49 -2.55
N GLU A 232 -18.43 -17.18 -3.66
CA GLU A 232 -18.38 -15.87 -4.30
C GLU A 232 -18.86 -14.75 -3.36
N GLY A 233 -19.98 -14.97 -2.67
CA GLY A 233 -20.49 -14.02 -1.66
C GLY A 233 -19.52 -13.83 -0.49
N THR A 234 -18.86 -14.90 -0.03
CA THR A 234 -17.85 -14.82 1.04
C THR A 234 -16.63 -14.00 0.62
N LEU A 235 -16.15 -14.21 -0.61
CA LEU A 235 -15.05 -13.42 -1.19
C LEU A 235 -15.41 -11.94 -1.29
N LEU A 236 -16.63 -11.61 -1.73
CA LEU A 236 -17.10 -10.23 -1.83
C LEU A 236 -17.24 -9.57 -0.47
N VAL A 237 -17.80 -10.25 0.52
CA VAL A 237 -17.93 -9.70 1.89
C VAL A 237 -16.55 -9.46 2.50
N LEU A 238 -15.61 -10.39 2.33
CA LEU A 238 -14.23 -10.20 2.78
C LEU A 238 -13.56 -9.05 2.02
N GLY A 239 -13.73 -8.98 0.70
CA GLY A 239 -13.20 -7.92 -0.15
C GLY A 239 -13.71 -6.54 0.26
N LEU A 240 -15.00 -6.42 0.57
CA LEU A 240 -15.62 -5.20 1.08
C LEU A 240 -15.03 -4.81 2.44
N GLN A 241 -14.92 -5.76 3.38
CA GLN A 241 -14.32 -5.49 4.70
C GLN A 241 -12.88 -4.99 4.58
N VAL A 242 -12.07 -5.64 3.74
CA VAL A 242 -10.68 -5.23 3.49
C VAL A 242 -10.60 -3.86 2.82
N ALA A 243 -11.45 -3.59 1.82
CA ALA A 243 -11.48 -2.30 1.14
C ALA A 243 -11.90 -1.16 2.09
N LEU A 244 -12.87 -1.41 2.99
CA LEU A 244 -13.24 -0.44 4.04
C LEU A 244 -12.08 -0.18 5.01
N LEU A 245 -11.32 -1.22 5.39
CA LEU A 245 -10.11 -1.05 6.20
C LEU A 245 -9.06 -0.17 5.50
N VAL A 246 -8.89 -0.31 4.18
CA VAL A 246 -8.02 0.56 3.35
C VAL A 246 -8.46 2.02 3.42
N VAL A 247 -9.76 2.29 3.30
CA VAL A 247 -10.33 3.65 3.36
C VAL A 247 -10.11 4.28 4.72
N ILE A 248 -10.39 3.51 5.78
CA ILE A 248 -10.29 3.95 7.17
C ILE A 248 -8.82 4.21 7.56
N ALA A 249 -7.88 3.42 7.05
CA ALA A 249 -6.44 3.57 7.26
C ALA A 249 -6.04 3.67 8.76
N LEU A 250 -6.76 2.93 9.62
CA LEU A 250 -6.42 2.80 11.03
C LEU A 250 -5.24 1.83 11.21
N PRO A 251 -4.37 2.06 12.21
CA PRO A 251 -3.29 1.14 12.54
C PRO A 251 -3.86 -0.20 12.99
N GLN A 252 -3.72 -1.24 12.16
CA GLN A 252 -4.22 -2.58 12.49
C GLN A 252 -3.15 -3.42 13.20
N PRO A 253 -3.52 -4.20 14.23
CA PRO A 253 -2.60 -5.12 14.87
C PRO A 253 -2.16 -6.21 13.89
N ARG A 254 -0.93 -6.71 14.06
CA ARG A 254 -0.30 -7.66 13.13
C ARG A 254 -1.06 -8.98 13.00
N TRP A 255 -1.62 -9.49 14.10
CA TRP A 255 -2.35 -10.76 14.12
C TRP A 255 -3.64 -10.68 13.28
N LEU A 256 -4.33 -9.54 13.30
CA LEU A 256 -5.55 -9.34 12.51
C LEU A 256 -5.23 -9.33 11.02
N LEU A 257 -4.18 -8.60 10.63
CA LEU A 257 -3.71 -8.59 9.23
C LEU A 257 -3.25 -9.97 8.78
N GLY A 258 -2.53 -10.71 9.63
CA GLY A 258 -2.12 -12.09 9.36
C GLY A 258 -3.32 -13.02 9.15
N GLY A 259 -4.34 -12.92 10.01
CA GLY A 259 -5.58 -13.69 9.89
C GLY A 259 -6.36 -13.37 8.61
N ILE A 260 -6.54 -12.09 8.28
CA ILE A 260 -7.19 -11.64 7.04
C ILE A 260 -6.41 -12.13 5.82
N ALA A 261 -5.09 -11.99 5.83
CA ALA A 261 -4.22 -12.42 4.74
C ALA A 261 -4.28 -13.94 4.52
N LEU A 262 -4.22 -14.72 5.59
CA LEU A 262 -4.38 -16.18 5.55
C LEU A 262 -5.75 -16.58 4.98
N ALA A 263 -6.83 -16.00 5.51
CA ALA A 263 -8.19 -16.30 5.08
C ALA A 263 -8.42 -15.93 3.60
N ALA A 264 -7.94 -14.76 3.17
CA ALA A 264 -8.00 -14.34 1.78
C ALA A 264 -7.20 -15.28 0.87
N GLY A 265 -6.00 -15.69 1.28
CA GLY A 265 -5.20 -16.67 0.54
C GLY A 265 -5.94 -17.99 0.35
N VAL A 266 -6.49 -18.56 1.42
CA VAL A 266 -7.25 -19.82 1.35
C VAL A 266 -8.44 -19.70 0.41
N LEU A 267 -9.25 -18.64 0.56
CA LEU A 267 -10.45 -18.45 -0.26
C LEU A 267 -10.10 -18.23 -1.75
N LEU A 268 -9.08 -17.42 -2.06
CA LEU A 268 -8.62 -17.21 -3.44
C LEU A 268 -8.04 -18.48 -4.08
N GLY A 269 -7.29 -19.28 -3.29
CA GLY A 269 -6.75 -20.55 -3.75
C GLY A 269 -7.84 -21.58 -4.06
N LEU A 270 -8.88 -21.64 -3.24
CA LEU A 270 -10.06 -22.49 -3.46
C LEU A 270 -10.85 -22.06 -4.70
N ASP A 271 -10.98 -20.76 -4.92
CA ASP A 271 -11.71 -20.17 -6.05
C ASP A 271 -10.98 -20.27 -7.38
N SER A 272 -9.67 -20.55 -7.35
CA SER A 272 -8.86 -20.75 -8.56
C SER A 272 -9.10 -22.11 -9.24
N ALA A 273 -9.97 -22.97 -8.68
CA ALA A 273 -10.28 -24.28 -9.23
C ALA A 273 -11.08 -24.16 -10.55
N GLN A 274 -10.49 -24.61 -11.66
CA GLN A 274 -11.20 -24.74 -12.94
C GLN A 274 -11.82 -26.15 -13.04
N ALA A 275 -13.15 -26.22 -13.06
CA ALA A 275 -13.89 -27.48 -13.03
C ALA A 275 -13.65 -28.35 -14.29
N ASP A 276 -13.32 -27.72 -15.42
CA ASP A 276 -13.19 -28.40 -16.72
C ASP A 276 -11.82 -29.07 -16.93
N LEU A 277 -10.83 -28.81 -16.05
CA LEU A 277 -9.47 -29.33 -16.18
C LEU A 277 -9.21 -30.51 -15.24
N THR A 278 -8.56 -31.55 -15.76
CA THR A 278 -8.17 -32.74 -14.99
C THR A 278 -6.66 -32.99 -15.04
N GLY A 279 -6.16 -33.82 -14.12
CA GLY A 279 -4.77 -34.29 -14.11
C GLY A 279 -3.72 -33.18 -14.15
N ARG A 280 -2.70 -33.34 -15.00
CA ARG A 280 -1.56 -32.40 -15.12
C ARG A 280 -1.99 -31.01 -15.56
N ALA A 281 -2.97 -30.89 -16.46
CA ALA A 281 -3.49 -29.62 -16.94
C ALA A 281 -4.04 -28.76 -15.79
N ARG A 282 -4.78 -29.38 -14.87
CA ARG A 282 -5.30 -28.70 -13.67
C ARG A 282 -4.18 -28.14 -12.80
N PHE A 283 -3.12 -28.92 -12.55
CA PHE A 283 -1.96 -28.45 -11.77
C PHE A 283 -1.24 -27.29 -12.45
N THR A 284 -1.05 -27.36 -13.78
CA THR A 284 -0.42 -26.28 -14.55
C THR A 284 -1.25 -24.99 -14.50
N ALA A 285 -2.58 -25.08 -14.62
CA ALA A 285 -3.47 -23.93 -14.49
C ALA A 285 -3.44 -23.34 -13.07
N LEU A 286 -3.56 -24.17 -12.03
CA LEU A 286 -3.52 -23.75 -10.62
C LEU A 286 -2.19 -23.08 -10.26
N PHE A 287 -1.07 -23.60 -10.78
CA PHE A 287 0.24 -22.97 -10.60
C PHE A 287 0.28 -21.58 -11.24
N GLY A 288 -0.24 -21.44 -12.47
CA GLY A 288 -0.40 -20.14 -13.13
C GLY A 288 -1.24 -19.15 -12.32
N SER A 289 -2.38 -19.60 -11.79
CA SER A 289 -3.25 -18.79 -10.93
C SER A 289 -2.53 -18.33 -9.66
N GLY A 290 -1.80 -19.24 -9.01
CA GLY A 290 -1.02 -18.92 -7.81
C GLY A 290 0.06 -17.86 -8.06
N VAL A 291 0.80 -17.97 -9.17
CA VAL A 291 1.79 -16.97 -9.58
C VAL A 291 1.12 -15.62 -9.85
N SER A 292 0.01 -15.61 -10.58
CA SER A 292 -0.73 -14.39 -10.89
C SER A 292 -1.27 -13.69 -9.65
N LEU A 293 -1.92 -14.43 -8.75
CA LEU A 293 -2.42 -13.91 -7.47
C LEU A 293 -1.31 -13.32 -6.61
N TYR A 294 -0.14 -13.96 -6.57
CA TYR A 294 1.02 -13.43 -5.85
C TYR A 294 1.52 -12.10 -6.44
N LEU A 295 1.66 -12.02 -7.77
CA LEU A 295 2.07 -10.79 -8.45
C LEU A 295 1.03 -9.67 -8.30
N LEU A 296 -0.25 -10.02 -8.42
CA LEU A 296 -1.39 -9.12 -8.22
C LEU A 296 -1.49 -8.59 -6.80
N LEU A 297 -1.00 -9.32 -5.80
CA LEU A 297 -0.88 -8.81 -4.44
C LEU A 297 0.30 -7.84 -4.31
N LEU A 298 1.47 -8.24 -4.82
CA LEU A 298 2.71 -7.47 -4.66
C LEU A 298 2.64 -6.09 -5.32
N TYR A 299 2.01 -5.98 -6.49
CA TYR A 299 1.95 -4.72 -7.23
C TYR A 299 1.23 -3.57 -6.49
N PRO A 300 -0.05 -3.70 -6.09
CA PRO A 300 -0.73 -2.70 -5.27
C PRO A 300 -0.10 -2.53 -3.89
N ALA A 301 0.50 -3.57 -3.31
CA ALA A 301 1.21 -3.45 -2.04
C ALA A 301 2.46 -2.57 -2.14
N ALA A 302 3.29 -2.78 -3.16
CA ALA A 302 4.44 -1.93 -3.43
C ALA A 302 4.02 -0.49 -3.75
N LEU A 303 2.93 -0.32 -4.52
CA LEU A 303 2.36 0.99 -4.82
C LEU A 303 1.92 1.71 -3.53
N ALA A 304 1.17 1.05 -2.67
CA ALA A 304 0.70 1.63 -1.41
C ALA A 304 1.83 1.86 -0.39
N GLU A 305 2.88 1.03 -0.38
CA GLU A 305 4.07 1.29 0.44
C GLU A 305 4.82 2.54 -0.04
N SER A 306 4.97 2.72 -1.37
CA SER A 306 5.58 3.92 -1.94
C SER A 306 4.78 5.21 -1.63
N ALA A 307 3.47 5.05 -1.40
CA ALA A 307 2.58 6.13 -1.01
C ALA A 307 2.83 6.64 0.41
N ALA A 308 3.42 5.83 1.29
CA ALA A 308 3.66 6.21 2.69
C ALA A 308 4.57 7.44 2.83
N GLY A 309 5.48 7.65 1.88
CA GLY A 309 6.36 8.83 1.85
C GLY A 309 5.68 10.13 1.36
N HIS A 310 4.51 10.04 0.72
CA HIS A 310 3.89 11.16 0.01
C HIS A 310 2.41 11.30 0.38
N ARG A 311 2.06 12.38 1.09
CA ARG A 311 0.67 12.62 1.56
C ARG A 311 -0.39 12.56 0.45
N TRP A 312 -0.06 13.02 -0.77
CA TRP A 312 -0.98 13.00 -1.90
C TRP A 312 -1.27 11.57 -2.39
N LEU A 313 -0.26 10.70 -2.43
CA LEU A 313 -0.44 9.29 -2.79
C LEU A 313 -1.26 8.56 -1.74
N ALA A 314 -1.08 8.87 -0.45
CA ALA A 314 -1.88 8.28 0.62
C ALA A 314 -3.38 8.58 0.45
N ILE A 315 -3.74 9.78 -0.02
CA ILE A 315 -5.12 10.12 -0.39
C ILE A 315 -5.57 9.28 -1.61
N GLY A 316 -4.71 9.14 -2.62
CA GLY A 316 -4.96 8.30 -3.79
C GLY A 316 -5.29 6.84 -3.44
N VAL A 317 -4.56 6.24 -2.48
CA VAL A 317 -4.83 4.88 -2.00
C VAL A 317 -6.21 4.78 -1.34
N ARG A 318 -6.63 5.79 -0.57
CA ARG A 318 -7.97 5.82 0.05
C ARG A 318 -9.09 5.95 -0.98
N ILE A 319 -8.88 6.77 -2.02
CA ILE A 319 -9.82 6.89 -3.15
C ILE A 319 -9.94 5.56 -3.88
N LEU A 320 -8.81 4.88 -4.15
CA LEU A 320 -8.84 3.57 -4.79
C LEU A 320 -9.57 2.54 -3.92
N GLY A 321 -9.35 2.56 -2.60
CA GLY A 321 -10.10 1.74 -1.66
C GLY A 321 -11.61 1.99 -1.68
N SER A 322 -12.06 3.25 -1.81
CA SER A 322 -13.49 3.57 -1.86
C SER A 322 -14.13 3.12 -3.18
N TRP A 323 -13.41 3.21 -4.30
CA TRP A 323 -13.86 2.66 -5.58
C TRP A 323 -13.99 1.14 -5.53
N ILE A 324 -13.02 0.44 -4.94
CA ILE A 324 -13.09 -1.01 -4.75
C ILE A 324 -14.28 -1.37 -3.85
N SER A 325 -14.50 -0.62 -2.77
CA SER A 325 -15.65 -0.81 -1.87
C SER A 325 -16.98 -0.66 -2.61
N ALA A 326 -17.13 0.40 -3.41
CA ALA A 326 -18.31 0.62 -4.24
C ALA A 326 -18.52 -0.50 -5.28
N ALA A 327 -17.46 -0.94 -5.96
CA ALA A 327 -17.52 -2.04 -6.92
C ALA A 327 -17.93 -3.36 -6.25
N THR A 328 -17.36 -3.69 -5.08
CA THR A 328 -17.75 -4.89 -4.32
C THR A 328 -19.21 -4.83 -3.87
N LEU A 329 -19.70 -3.68 -3.40
CA LEU A 329 -21.11 -3.49 -3.06
C LEU A 329 -22.04 -3.65 -4.27
N LEU A 330 -21.63 -3.13 -5.43
CA LEU A 330 -22.40 -3.27 -6.67
C LEU A 330 -22.53 -4.75 -7.07
N VAL A 331 -21.43 -5.50 -7.10
CA VAL A 331 -21.45 -6.93 -7.43
C VAL A 331 -22.27 -7.71 -6.40
N LEU A 332 -22.12 -7.40 -5.12
CA LEU A 332 -22.90 -8.03 -4.05
C LEU A 332 -24.40 -7.75 -4.23
N ALA A 333 -24.79 -6.51 -4.54
CA ALA A 333 -26.17 -6.15 -4.81
C ALA A 333 -26.75 -6.89 -6.02
N LEU A 334 -25.95 -7.07 -7.08
CA LEU A 334 -26.35 -7.83 -8.27
C LEU A 334 -26.57 -9.32 -7.97
N GLN A 335 -25.83 -9.91 -7.02
CA GLN A 335 -26.06 -11.29 -6.60
C GLN A 335 -27.41 -11.48 -5.89
N PHE A 336 -27.88 -10.46 -5.17
CA PHE A 336 -29.17 -10.48 -4.47
C PHE A 336 -30.33 -9.92 -5.29
N ALA A 337 -30.05 -9.33 -6.46
CA ALA A 337 -31.10 -8.79 -7.32
C ALA A 337 -32.04 -9.93 -7.75
N PRO A 338 -33.37 -9.79 -7.55
CA PRO A 338 -34.34 -10.77 -8.02
C PRO A 338 -34.11 -11.00 -9.52
N ARG A 339 -33.90 -12.26 -9.91
CA ARG A 339 -33.86 -12.59 -11.33
C ARG A 339 -35.24 -12.25 -11.89
N PRO A 340 -35.32 -11.43 -12.97
CA PRO A 340 -36.60 -11.18 -13.61
C PRO A 340 -37.19 -12.54 -13.94
N LEU A 341 -38.42 -12.79 -13.47
CA LEU A 341 -39.16 -14.00 -13.80
C LEU A 341 -39.11 -14.12 -15.31
N LYS A 342 -38.44 -15.18 -15.81
CA LYS A 342 -38.51 -15.51 -17.23
C LYS A 342 -40.01 -15.60 -17.51
N PRO A 343 -40.57 -14.77 -18.41
CA PRO A 343 -41.99 -14.82 -18.69
C PRO A 343 -42.33 -16.27 -18.97
N ALA A 344 -43.39 -16.76 -18.33
CA ALA A 344 -43.83 -18.14 -18.49
C ALA A 344 -43.81 -18.44 -19.99
N PRO A 345 -43.24 -19.58 -20.42
CA PRO A 345 -43.21 -19.91 -21.84
C PRO A 345 -44.63 -19.71 -22.36
N GLU A 346 -44.80 -18.78 -23.32
CA GLU A 346 -46.10 -18.51 -23.92
C GLU A 346 -46.69 -19.88 -24.23
N ALA A 347 -47.87 -20.15 -23.68
CA ALA A 347 -48.54 -21.42 -23.86
C ALA A 347 -48.47 -21.76 -25.35
N PRO A 348 -48.02 -22.97 -25.73
CA PRO A 348 -47.79 -23.32 -27.11
C PRO A 348 -49.03 -22.91 -27.89
N ALA A 349 -48.85 -21.99 -28.85
CA ALA A 349 -49.95 -21.41 -29.59
C ALA A 349 -50.87 -22.54 -30.03
N THR A 350 -52.09 -22.56 -29.49
CA THR A 350 -53.08 -23.59 -29.81
C THR A 350 -53.13 -23.68 -31.33
N PRO A 351 -52.85 -24.86 -31.94
CA PRO A 351 -52.81 -24.97 -33.39
C PRO A 351 -54.13 -24.43 -33.92
N ALA A 352 -54.05 -23.35 -34.70
CA ALA A 352 -55.21 -22.72 -35.27
C ALA A 352 -56.02 -23.80 -36.01
N GLY A 353 -57.28 -24.00 -35.60
CA GLY A 353 -58.15 -25.00 -36.18
C GLY A 353 -58.19 -24.88 -37.71
N PRO A 354 -58.52 -25.97 -38.42
CA PRO A 354 -58.50 -26.02 -39.87
C PRO A 354 -59.33 -24.87 -40.43
N ARG A 355 -58.66 -23.93 -41.12
CA ARG A 355 -59.33 -22.84 -41.81
C ARG A 355 -60.17 -23.46 -42.93
N THR A 356 -61.49 -23.51 -42.73
CA THR A 356 -62.45 -23.84 -43.77
C THR A 356 -62.36 -22.75 -44.83
N SER A 357 -61.67 -23.07 -45.93
CA SER A 357 -61.61 -22.23 -47.12
C SER A 357 -62.97 -22.28 -47.82
N THR A 358 -63.84 -21.32 -47.50
CA THR A 358 -65.06 -21.06 -48.27
C THR A 358 -64.71 -20.16 -49.46
N ALA A 359 -64.15 -20.76 -50.50
CA ALA A 359 -64.09 -20.12 -51.81
C ALA A 359 -65.49 -20.17 -52.45
N PRO A 360 -66.04 -19.04 -52.95
CA PRO A 360 -67.33 -19.05 -53.64
C PRO A 360 -67.20 -19.68 -55.04
N PRO A 361 -68.21 -20.44 -55.50
CA PRO A 361 -68.22 -21.02 -56.84
C PRO A 361 -68.34 -19.93 -57.90
N ARG A 362 -67.62 -20.09 -59.02
CA ARG A 362 -67.72 -19.27 -60.23
C ARG A 362 -68.58 -19.96 -61.27
#